data_AF-A0A6L8W4T2-F1
#
_entry.id   AF-A0A6L8W4T2-F1
#
_cell.length_a   1.000
_cell.length_b   1.000
_cell.length_c   1.000
_cell.angle_alpha   90.00
_cell.angle_beta   90.00
_cell.angle_gamma   90.00
#
_symmetry.space_group_name_H-M   'P 1'
#
loop_
_entity.id
_entity.type
_entity.pdbx_description
1 polymer ?
#
loop_
_entity_poly.entity_id
_entity_poly.type
_entity_poly.pdbx_seq_one_letter_code
_entity_poly.pdbx_strand_id
1 'polypeptide(L)' 'MEWEAQKLCSKIGEYELFVEKQKQDWDCDQPLDQWKWAVVFHGTIVASGVTIEMEDAKRIAKASVPKDALA' A
#
# COMPACT_ATOMS: atom_id res chain seq x y z
N MET A 1 22.37 -3.33 11.21
CA MET A 1 21.42 -2.83 10.21
C MET A 1 20.17 -3.67 10.39
N GLU A 2 19.17 -3.10 11.08
CA GLU A 2 17.92 -3.80 11.38
C GLU A 2 17.02 -3.71 10.14
N TRP A 3 16.66 -4.86 9.59
CA TRP A 3 15.75 -4.94 8.46
C TRP A 3 14.33 -4.69 8.99
N GLU A 4 13.88 -3.44 8.98
CA GLU A 4 12.49 -3.13 9.28
C GLU A 4 11.64 -3.46 8.05
N ALA A 5 10.72 -4.42 8.20
CA ALA A 5 9.76 -4.76 7.17
C ALA A 5 8.79 -3.57 6.96
N GLN A 6 9.10 -2.71 6.00
CA GLN A 6 8.28 -1.54 5.63
C GLN A 6 7.01 -1.90 4.85
N LYS A 7 6.65 -3.19 4.78
CA LYS A 7 5.53 -3.71 4.00
C LYS A 7 4.48 -4.31 4.93
N LEU A 8 3.34 -3.65 5.02
CA LEU A 8 2.15 -4.15 5.70
C LEU A 8 1.29 -4.91 4.70
N CYS A 9 0.95 -6.15 5.04
CA CYS A 9 0.08 -6.99 4.23
C CYS A 9 -1.21 -7.27 4.99
N SER A 10 -2.35 -7.17 4.31
CA SER A 10 -3.65 -7.58 4.86
C SER A 10 -4.45 -8.29 3.77
N LYS A 11 -5.51 -9.01 4.15
CA LYS A 11 -6.38 -9.74 3.23
C LYS A 11 -7.84 -9.44 3.53
N ILE A 12 -8.64 -9.26 2.48
CA ILE A 12 -10.09 -9.07 2.55
C ILE A 12 -10.72 -9.96 1.48
N GLY A 13 -11.37 -11.05 1.89
CA GLY A 13 -11.84 -12.07 0.95
C GLY A 13 -10.68 -12.64 0.13
N GLU A 14 -10.80 -12.54 -1.19
CA GLU A 14 -9.76 -12.95 -2.16
C GLU A 14 -8.76 -11.84 -2.51
N TYR A 15 -8.88 -10.66 -1.89
CA TYR A 15 -8.03 -9.50 -2.18
C TYR A 15 -6.88 -9.40 -1.18
N GLU A 16 -5.68 -9.16 -1.70
CA GLU A 16 -4.47 -8.90 -0.93
C GLU A 16 -4.16 -7.39 -0.97
N LEU A 17 -4.01 -6.80 0.21
CA LEU A 17 -3.71 -5.38 0.36
C LEU A 17 -2.25 -5.24 0.77
N PHE A 18 -1.55 -4.32 0.11
CA PHE A 18 -0.17 -3.98 0.38
C PHE A 18 -0.06 -2.50 0.71
N VAL A 19 0.70 -2.16 1.74
CA VAL A 19 1.13 -0.80 2.04
C VAL A 19 2.64 -0.85 2.27
N GLU A 20 3.41 -0.12 1.47
CA GLU A 20 4.87 -0.09 1.54
C GLU A 20 5.39 1.34 1.66
N LYS A 21 6.36 1.58 2.55
CA LYS A 21 7.06 2.86 2.60
C LYS A 21 7.99 2.97 1.39
N GLN A 22 7.81 4.00 0.57
CA GLN A 22 8.78 4.41 -0.44
C GLN A 22 9.75 5.42 0.20
N LYS A 23 11.03 5.05 0.21
CA LYS A 23 12.12 6.00 0.41
C LYS A 23 12.65 6.39 -0.97
N GLN A 24 12.51 7.65 -1.33
CA GLN A 24 13.28 8.22 -2.45
C GLN A 24 14.66 8.60 -1.91
N ASP A 25 15.67 7.79 -2.25
CA ASP A 25 17.07 8.01 -1.87
C ASP A 25 17.83 8.55 -3.09
N TRP A 26 17.32 9.63 -3.69
CA TRP A 26 17.95 10.31 -4.81
C TRP A 26 18.62 11.59 -4.30
N ASP A 27 19.93 11.72 -4.50
CA ASP A 27 20.81 12.79 -3.96
C ASP A 27 20.35 14.24 -4.23
N CYS A 28 19.34 14.45 -5.10
CA CYS A 28 18.87 15.77 -5.52
C CYS A 28 17.42 16.07 -5.10
N ASP A 29 16.67 15.11 -4.54
CA ASP A 29 15.29 15.33 -4.09
C ASP A 29 15.21 15.39 -2.57
N GLN A 30 14.33 16.24 -2.05
CA GLN A 30 14.06 16.23 -0.61
C GLN A 30 13.54 14.85 -0.20
N PRO A 31 13.95 14.30 0.96
CA PRO A 31 13.48 13.01 1.42
C PRO A 31 11.96 13.07 1.61
N LEU A 32 11.24 12.53 0.62
CA LEU A 32 9.81 12.37 0.64
C LEU A 32 9.53 10.96 1.13
N ASP A 33 9.18 10.88 2.41
CA ASP A 33 8.58 9.68 2.97
C ASP A 33 7.16 9.56 2.40
N GLN A 34 6.99 8.66 1.42
CA GLN A 34 5.69 8.34 0.85
C GLN A 34 5.33 6.89 1.16
N TRP A 35 4.04 6.60 1.13
CA TRP A 35 3.47 5.28 1.34
C TRP A 35 2.73 4.87 0.08
N LYS A 36 3.25 3.86 -0.59
CA LYS A 36 2.58 3.23 -1.72
C LYS A 36 1.61 2.19 -1.19
N TRP A 37 0.43 2.14 -1.79
CA TRP A 37 -0.56 1.11 -1.49
C TRP A 37 -0.99 0.40 -2.77
N ALA A 38 -1.38 -0.86 -2.64
CA ALA A 38 -1.92 -1.65 -3.73
C ALA A 38 -2.97 -2.66 -3.22
N VAL A 39 -3.94 -2.96 -4.07
CA VAL A 39 -4.93 -4.01 -3.90
C VAL A 39 -4.72 -5.00 -5.04
N VAL A 40 -4.57 -6.27 -4.71
CA VAL A 40 -4.28 -7.36 -5.63
C VAL A 40 -5.38 -8.39 -5.54
N PHE A 41 -5.87 -8.86 -6.68
CA PHE A 41 -6.85 -9.94 -6.79
C PHE A 41 -6.23 -11.02 -7.67
N HIS A 42 -6.06 -12.23 -7.12
CA HIS A 42 -5.43 -13.37 -7.82
C HIS A 42 -4.13 -13.01 -8.57
N GLY A 43 -3.22 -12.30 -7.90
CA GLY A 43 -1.94 -11.87 -8.47
C GLY A 43 -1.99 -10.67 -9.42
N THR A 44 -3.17 -10.12 -9.71
CA THR A 44 -3.34 -8.92 -10.54
C THR A 44 -3.59 -7.68 -9.68
N ILE A 45 -2.83 -6.60 -9.89
CA ILE A 45 -3.08 -5.32 -9.23
C ILE A 45 -4.35 -4.69 -9.80
N VAL A 46 -5.39 -4.57 -8.98
CA VAL A 46 -6.68 -3.97 -9.37
C VAL A 46 -6.79 -2.50 -8.99
N ALA A 47 -6.04 -2.06 -7.98
CA ALA A 47 -5.92 -0.65 -7.59
C ALA A 47 -4.56 -0.39 -6.96
N SER A 48 -4.00 0.80 -7.16
CA SER A 48 -2.78 1.23 -6.49
C SER A 48 -2.66 2.75 -6.45
N GLY A 49 -1.82 3.26 -5.54
CA GLY A 49 -1.55 4.68 -5.43
C GLY A 49 -0.46 4.99 -4.41
N VAL A 50 -0.23 6.28 -4.17
CA VAL A 50 0.73 6.79 -3.19
C VAL A 50 0.07 7.84 -2.31
N THR A 51 0.43 7.88 -1.03
CA THR A 51 0.00 8.90 -0.05
C THR A 51 1.18 9.32 0.81
N ILE A 52 1.11 10.50 1.41
CA ILE A 52 2.15 10.98 2.34
C ILE A 52 2.03 10.26 3.69
N GLU A 53 0.81 9.97 4.13
CA GLU A 53 0.54 9.34 5.42
C GLU A 53 0.27 7.84 5.28
N MET A 54 0.81 7.04 6.21
CA MET A 54 0.60 5.59 6.25
C MET A 54 -0.87 5.23 6.48
N GLU A 55 -1.54 5.96 7.38
CA GLU A 55 -2.93 5.68 7.74
C GLU A 55 -3.89 5.97 6.58
N ASP A 56 -3.58 6.98 5.76
CA ASP A 56 -4.32 7.21 4.52
C ASP A 56 -4.09 6.08 3.51
N ALA A 57 -2.86 5.60 3.35
CA ALA A 57 -2.55 4.46 2.49
C ALA A 57 -3.40 3.23 2.87
N LYS A 58 -3.49 2.92 4.17
CA LYS A 58 -4.32 1.83 4.71
C LYS A 58 -5.81 2.07 4.46
N ARG A 59 -6.31 3.27 4.73
CA ARG A 59 -7.72 3.63 4.57
C ARG A 59 -8.16 3.53 3.11
N ILE A 60 -7.34 4.04 2.19
CA ILE A 60 -7.63 4.03 0.76
C ILE A 60 -7.52 2.61 0.20
N ALA A 61 -6.50 1.84 0.58
CA ALA A 61 -6.40 0.44 0.16
C ALA A 61 -7.64 -0.38 0.56
N LYS A 62 -8.12 -0.22 1.79
CA LYS A 62 -9.35 -0.88 2.26
C LYS A 62 -10.59 -0.39 1.51
N ALA A 63 -10.71 0.91 1.29
CA ALA A 63 -11.84 1.50 0.56
C ALA A 63 -11.86 1.13 -0.94
N SER A 64 -10.70 0.75 -1.49
CA SER A 64 -10.54 0.36 -2.90
C SER A 64 -10.86 -1.11 -3.17
N VAL A 65 -11.16 -1.90 -2.13
CA VAL A 65 -11.67 -3.27 -2.30
C VAL A 65 -13.13 -3.21 -2.77
N PRO A 66 -13.52 -3.90 -3.85
CA PRO A 66 -14.90 -3.97 -4.29
C PRO A 66 -15.84 -4.43 -3.18
N LYS A 67 -16.99 -3.77 -3.02
CA LYS A 67 -17.95 -4.07 -1.94
C LYS A 67 -18.52 -5.49 -2.01
N ASP A 68 -18.59 -6.06 -3.20
CA ASP A 68 -19.05 -7.43 -3.43
C ASP A 68 -18.12 -8.47 -2.77
N ALA A 69 -16.88 -8.09 -2.43
CA ALA A 69 -15.92 -8.94 -1.73
C ALA A 69 -16.10 -8.96 -0.20
N LEU A 70 -16.98 -8.11 0.34
CA LEU A 70 -17.30 -8.00 1.77
C LEU A 70 -18.62 -8.71 2.14
N ALA A 71 -19.27 -9.35 1.16
CA ALA A 71 -20.55 -10.06 1.29
C ALA A 71 -20.35 -11.49 1.80
#